data_AF-A0A2A3EIZ2-F1
#
_entry.id   AF-A0A2A3EIZ2-F1
#
_cell.length_a   1.000
_cell.length_b   1.000
_cell.length_c   1.000
_cell.angle_alpha   90.00
_cell.angle_beta   90.00
_cell.angle_gamma   90.00
#
_symmetry.space_group_name_H-M   'P 1'
#
loop_
_entity.id
_entity.type
_entity.pdbx_description
1 polymer ?
#
loop_
_entity_poly.entity_id
_entity_poly.type
_entity_poly.pdbx_seq_one_letter_code
_entity_poly.pdbx_strand_id
1 'polypeptide(L)'
;MAPSSKSGDVKIMSIGGRVTNERERLIGMLEEEREWRARFLKSQNLAPEEPLMTKEYYKQLYNPFRRFYKLPFNKFEALLSPLIGKTPAAVVRNTTSKLIMTIVGIYCGWYYFKYNTYNWMKQSGWRQITTRDAAIPGTKNFKGLEKPKAFATNNFENSPI
;
A
#
# COMPACT_ATOMS: atom_id res chain seq x y z
N MET A 1 -33.26 -8.05 22.92
CA MET A 1 -32.40 -6.84 22.87
C MET A 1 -32.32 -6.42 21.40
N ALA A 2 -33.04 -5.36 21.01
CA ALA A 2 -33.06 -4.93 19.61
C ALA A 2 -31.66 -4.48 19.16
N PRO A 3 -31.23 -4.76 17.93
CA PRO A 3 -29.91 -4.33 17.46
C PRO A 3 -29.84 -2.80 17.47
N SER A 4 -28.81 -2.27 18.15
CA SER A 4 -28.53 -0.83 18.20
C SER A 4 -28.29 -0.30 16.79
N SER A 5 -29.18 0.58 16.34
CA SER A 5 -29.05 1.37 15.12
C SER A 5 -27.80 2.27 15.21
N LYS A 6 -26.86 2.16 14.24
CA LYS A 6 -25.59 2.91 14.26
C LYS A 6 -25.76 4.43 14.21
N SER A 7 -26.94 4.91 13.83
CA SER A 7 -27.25 6.33 13.62
C SER A 7 -28.54 6.77 14.33
N GLY A 8 -29.04 6.00 15.31
CA GLY A 8 -30.24 6.39 16.07
C GLY A 8 -31.47 6.61 15.19
N ASP A 9 -31.62 5.77 14.16
CA ASP A 9 -32.71 5.77 13.16
C ASP A 9 -32.73 7.01 12.24
N VAL A 10 -31.66 7.81 12.26
CA VAL A 10 -31.42 8.86 11.28
C VAL A 10 -30.72 8.30 10.05
N LYS A 11 -31.18 8.69 8.86
CA LYS A 11 -30.52 8.34 7.59
C LYS A 11 -29.10 8.92 7.57
N ILE A 12 -28.10 8.06 7.45
CA ILE A 12 -26.70 8.48 7.28
C ILE A 12 -26.58 9.17 5.93
N MET A 13 -26.25 10.45 5.93
CA MET A 13 -26.00 11.26 4.74
C MET A 13 -24.66 11.97 4.85
N SER A 14 -24.05 12.29 3.69
CA SER A 14 -22.86 13.14 3.66
C SER A 14 -23.22 14.56 4.11
N ILE A 15 -22.29 15.25 4.76
CA ILE A 15 -22.51 16.64 5.22
C ILE A 15 -22.85 17.59 4.04
N GLY A 16 -22.31 17.30 2.86
CA GLY A 16 -22.56 18.06 1.64
C GLY A 16 -23.91 17.76 0.97
N GLY A 17 -24.63 16.74 1.44
CA GLY A 17 -25.93 16.34 0.91
C GLY A 17 -25.88 15.81 -0.52
N ARG A 18 -27.06 15.75 -1.15
CA ARG A 18 -27.26 15.33 -2.55
C ARG A 18 -26.49 16.22 -3.54
N VAL A 19 -26.56 17.52 -3.32
CA VAL A 19 -26.04 18.57 -4.21
C VAL A 19 -24.51 18.63 -4.34
N THR A 20 -23.74 17.79 -3.64
CA THR A 20 -22.32 17.60 -3.98
C THR A 20 -22.14 17.09 -5.40
N ASN A 21 -23.03 16.20 -5.86
CA ASN A 21 -22.97 15.65 -7.21
C ASN A 21 -23.43 16.69 -8.25
N GLU A 22 -22.67 16.83 -9.32
CA GLU A 22 -22.98 17.79 -10.40
C GLU A 22 -24.29 17.44 -11.12
N ARG A 23 -24.54 16.15 -11.36
CA ARG A 23 -25.78 15.68 -11.99
C ARG A 23 -27.03 16.06 -11.21
N GLU A 24 -26.96 16.00 -9.88
CA GLU A 24 -28.12 16.32 -9.04
C GLU A 24 -28.37 17.81 -8.95
N ARG A 25 -27.32 18.63 -9.14
CA ARG A 25 -27.45 20.08 -9.33
C ARG A 25 -28.12 20.44 -10.66
N LEU A 26 -27.83 19.68 -11.72
CA LEU A 26 -28.43 19.89 -13.05
C LEU A 26 -29.93 19.58 -13.10
N ILE A 27 -30.40 18.63 -12.28
CA ILE A 27 -31.84 18.32 -12.15
C ILE A 27 -32.61 19.48 -11.51
N GLY A 28 -31.93 20.31 -10.71
CA GLY A 28 -32.49 21.47 -10.02
C GLY A 28 -32.24 21.41 -8.52
N MET A 29 -32.16 22.61 -7.92
CA MET A 29 -31.97 22.80 -6.48
C MET A 29 -33.11 23.64 -5.90
N LEU A 30 -33.65 23.17 -4.77
CA LEU A 30 -34.53 23.95 -3.92
C LEU A 30 -33.75 25.13 -3.31
N GLU A 31 -34.44 26.19 -2.89
CA GLU A 31 -33.79 27.36 -2.28
C GLU A 31 -33.03 26.97 -1.00
N GLU A 32 -33.62 26.11 -0.16
CA GLU A 32 -32.98 25.57 1.03
C GLU A 32 -31.68 24.81 0.72
N GLU A 33 -31.68 24.04 -0.38
CA GLU A 33 -30.49 23.31 -0.84
C GLU A 33 -29.39 24.26 -1.33
N ARG A 34 -29.74 25.39 -1.94
CA ARG A 34 -28.78 26.41 -2.35
C ARG A 34 -28.17 27.12 -1.16
N GLU A 35 -28.98 27.50 -0.17
CA GLU A 35 -28.48 28.09 1.07
C GLU A 35 -27.54 27.13 1.81
N TRP A 36 -27.93 25.85 1.92
CA TRP A 36 -27.07 24.81 2.50
C TRP A 36 -25.76 24.68 1.73
N ARG A 37 -25.83 24.65 0.39
CA ARG A 37 -24.64 24.55 -0.46
C ARG A 37 -23.73 25.77 -0.31
N ALA A 38 -24.28 26.96 -0.18
CA ALA A 38 -23.52 28.18 0.06
C ALA A 38 -22.78 28.13 1.41
N ARG A 39 -23.47 27.68 2.47
CA ARG A 39 -22.84 27.45 3.79
C ARG A 39 -21.75 26.39 3.73
N PHE A 40 -22.01 25.28 3.05
CA PHE A 40 -21.04 24.19 2.88
C PHE A 40 -19.83 24.64 2.04
N LEU A 41 -20.01 25.44 0.99
CA LEU A 41 -18.91 26.03 0.23
C LEU A 41 -18.08 26.97 1.09
N LYS A 42 -18.73 27.83 1.88
CA LYS A 42 -18.06 28.75 2.79
C LYS A 42 -17.26 27.99 3.86
N SER A 43 -17.75 26.84 4.33
CA SER A 43 -17.02 26.02 5.30
C SER A 43 -15.80 25.29 4.71
N GLN A 44 -15.65 25.22 3.39
CA GLN A 44 -14.43 24.71 2.76
C GLN A 44 -13.30 25.74 2.70
N ASN A 45 -13.57 27.01 3.00
CA ASN A 45 -12.52 28.02 3.05
C ASN A 45 -11.71 27.84 4.34
N LEU A 46 -10.42 27.52 4.19
CA LEU A 46 -9.49 27.40 5.31
C LEU A 46 -9.20 28.78 5.92
N ALA A 47 -8.81 28.78 7.19
CA ALA A 47 -8.31 29.98 7.82
C ALA A 47 -7.00 30.43 7.14
N PRO A 48 -6.70 31.75 7.09
CA PRO A 48 -5.52 32.26 6.40
C PRO A 48 -4.19 31.76 7.00
N GLU A 49 -4.21 31.32 8.26
CA GLU A 49 -3.03 30.81 8.97
C GLU A 49 -2.78 29.31 8.70
N GLU A 50 -3.74 28.61 8.10
CA GLU A 50 -3.61 27.20 7.80
C GLU A 50 -2.91 27.00 6.45
N PRO A 51 -2.04 25.97 6.31
CA PRO A 51 -1.75 24.89 7.26
C PRO A 51 -0.62 25.20 8.26
N LEU A 52 -0.87 24.94 9.54
CA LEU A 52 0.12 25.09 10.62
C LEU A 52 1.11 23.90 10.66
N MET A 53 2.28 24.07 10.04
CA MET A 53 3.34 23.05 10.04
C MET A 53 4.39 23.34 11.12
N THR A 54 3.99 23.28 12.40
CA THR A 54 4.90 23.51 13.53
C THR A 54 5.86 22.33 13.74
N LYS A 55 7.01 22.60 14.36
CA LYS A 55 7.99 21.54 14.71
C LYS A 55 7.39 20.52 15.69
N GLU A 56 6.51 20.97 16.56
CA GLU A 56 5.82 20.11 17.54
C GLU A 56 4.86 19.15 16.85
N TYR A 57 4.11 19.64 15.86
CA TYR A 57 3.25 18.80 15.03
C TYR A 57 4.05 17.66 14.38
N TYR A 58 5.22 17.96 13.81
CA TYR A 58 6.11 16.94 13.26
C TYR A 58 6.61 15.92 14.31
N LYS A 59 6.92 16.38 15.53
CA LYS A 59 7.39 15.50 16.61
C LYS A 59 6.28 14.57 17.12
N GLN A 60 5.04 15.05 17.18
CA GLN A 60 3.88 14.27 17.62
C GLN A 60 3.43 13.28 16.55
N LEU A 61 3.50 13.65 15.27
CA LEU A 61 3.07 12.79 14.17
C LEU A 61 4.02 11.60 13.91
N TYR A 62 5.30 11.74 14.26
CA TYR A 62 6.32 10.75 13.91
C TYR A 62 7.16 10.29 15.12
N ASN A 63 7.14 8.98 15.35
CA ASN A 63 7.97 8.30 16.36
C ASN A 63 9.48 8.55 16.12
N PRO A 64 10.34 8.47 17.16
CA PRO A 64 11.79 8.63 17.03
C PRO A 64 12.42 7.77 15.92
N PHE A 65 12.12 6.47 15.87
CA PHE A 65 12.60 5.58 14.82
C PHE A 65 12.18 6.02 13.42
N ARG A 66 10.94 6.50 13.29
CA ARG A 66 10.40 7.01 12.03
C ARG A 66 11.08 8.29 11.58
N ARG A 67 11.53 9.12 12.51
CA ARG A 67 12.32 10.32 12.23
C ARG A 67 13.74 9.96 11.78
N PHE A 68 14.35 8.97 12.42
CA PHE A 68 15.72 8.55 12.10
C PHE A 68 15.85 8.07 10.65
N TYR A 69 15.07 7.09 10.21
CA TYR A 69 15.19 6.59 8.82
C TYR A 69 14.67 7.58 7.77
N LYS A 70 13.83 8.55 8.14
CA LYS A 70 13.36 9.61 7.23
C LYS A 70 14.39 10.70 7.00
N LEU A 71 15.31 10.91 7.94
CA LEU A 71 16.29 12.00 7.93
C LEU A 71 17.07 12.17 6.61
N PRO A 72 17.62 11.11 5.98
CA PRO A 72 18.35 11.28 4.72
C PRO A 72 17.44 11.78 3.58
N PHE A 73 16.23 11.21 3.47
CA PHE A 73 15.28 11.59 2.43
C PHE A 73 14.65 12.96 2.67
N ASN A 74 14.53 13.41 3.93
CA ASN A 74 14.11 14.77 4.22
C ASN A 74 15.15 15.80 3.75
N LYS A 75 16.45 15.50 3.88
CA LYS A 75 17.52 16.35 3.33
C LYS A 75 17.47 16.38 1.81
N PHE A 76 17.22 15.23 1.18
CA PHE A 76 17.03 15.14 -0.27
C PHE A 76 15.83 15.97 -0.76
N GLU A 77 14.70 15.93 -0.05
CA GLU A 77 13.54 16.78 -0.34
C GLU A 77 13.87 18.27 -0.19
N ALA A 78 14.60 18.65 0.86
CA ALA A 78 15.01 20.04 1.08
C ALA A 78 15.92 20.57 -0.05
N LEU A 79 16.77 19.72 -0.62
CA LEU A 79 17.61 20.06 -1.79
C LEU A 79 16.80 20.20 -3.08
N LEU A 80 15.74 19.40 -3.26
CA LEU A 80 14.88 19.44 -4.45
C LEU A 80 13.80 20.53 -4.39
N SER A 81 13.36 20.90 -3.19
CA SER A 81 12.30 21.89 -2.96
C SER A 81 12.51 23.23 -3.68
N PRO A 82 13.72 23.84 -3.75
CA PRO A 82 13.90 25.10 -4.48
C PRO A 82 13.83 24.94 -6.00
N LEU A 83 14.01 23.74 -6.55
CA LEU A 83 14.05 23.50 -7.98
C LEU A 83 12.67 23.18 -8.57
N ILE A 84 11.90 22.33 -7.89
CA ILE A 84 10.66 21.76 -8.43
C ILE A 84 9.43 22.24 -7.62
N GLY A 85 9.64 22.78 -6.43
CA GLY A 85 8.57 23.19 -5.50
C GLY A 85 8.27 22.14 -4.43
N LYS A 86 7.57 22.56 -3.37
CA LYS A 86 7.33 21.75 -2.15
C LYS A 86 6.50 20.50 -2.41
N THR A 87 5.39 20.64 -3.14
CA THR A 87 4.45 19.53 -3.41
C THR A 87 5.08 18.42 -4.26
N PRO A 88 5.71 18.69 -5.42
CA PRO A 88 6.36 17.65 -6.20
C PRO A 88 7.60 17.09 -5.50
N ALA A 89 8.40 17.91 -4.79
CA ALA A 89 9.54 17.40 -4.02
C ALA A 89 9.10 16.37 -2.95
N ALA A 90 7.98 16.62 -2.25
CA ALA A 90 7.41 15.68 -1.29
C ALA A 90 6.93 14.38 -1.95
N VAL A 91 6.35 14.46 -3.16
CA VAL A 91 5.95 13.29 -3.96
C VAL A 91 7.18 12.48 -4.35
N VAL A 92 8.21 13.12 -4.92
CA VAL A 92 9.46 12.49 -5.33
C VAL A 92 10.14 11.80 -4.15
N ARG A 93 10.27 12.50 -3.00
CA ARG A 93 10.82 11.87 -1.78
C ARG A 93 10.06 10.59 -1.43
N ASN A 94 8.72 10.65 -1.41
CA ASN A 94 7.89 9.52 -1.03
C ASN A 94 7.98 8.35 -2.01
N THR A 95 8.02 8.61 -3.32
CA THR A 95 8.12 7.55 -4.34
C THR A 95 9.50 6.93 -4.33
N THR A 96 10.57 7.74 -4.33
CA THR A 96 11.95 7.25 -4.34
C THR A 96 12.28 6.45 -3.08
N SER A 97 11.89 6.94 -1.90
CA SER A 97 12.15 6.21 -0.64
C SER A 97 11.45 4.85 -0.58
N LYS A 98 10.18 4.78 -0.99
CA LYS A 98 9.44 3.52 -1.07
C LYS A 98 10.03 2.58 -2.11
N LEU A 99 10.40 3.09 -3.28
CA LEU A 99 10.99 2.30 -4.35
C LEU A 99 12.30 1.65 -3.88
N ILE A 100 13.18 2.42 -3.24
CA ILE A 100 14.44 1.90 -2.68
C ILE A 100 14.18 0.83 -1.61
N MET A 101 13.25 1.09 -0.68
CA MET A 101 12.88 0.10 0.34
C MET A 101 12.32 -1.18 -0.27
N THR A 102 11.48 -1.08 -1.30
CA THR A 102 10.92 -2.22 -2.02
C THR A 102 12.02 -3.02 -2.74
N ILE A 103 12.91 -2.33 -3.45
CA ILE A 103 14.05 -2.97 -4.14
C ILE A 103 14.90 -3.73 -3.14
N VAL A 104 15.34 -3.07 -2.05
CA VAL A 104 16.16 -3.70 -1.01
C VAL A 104 15.42 -4.90 -0.40
N GLY A 105 14.13 -4.77 -0.09
CA GLY A 105 13.31 -5.85 0.43
C GLY A 105 13.24 -7.06 -0.51
N ILE A 106 13.06 -6.82 -1.81
CA ILE A 106 13.05 -7.88 -2.84
C ILE A 106 14.40 -8.57 -2.92
N TYR A 107 15.50 -7.81 -2.98
CA TYR A 107 16.84 -8.40 -3.07
C TYR A 107 17.22 -9.17 -1.81
N CYS A 108 16.95 -8.63 -0.62
CA CYS A 108 17.19 -9.33 0.64
C CYS A 108 16.33 -10.60 0.74
N GLY A 109 15.04 -10.50 0.40
CA GLY A 109 14.13 -11.65 0.38
C GLY A 109 14.54 -12.72 -0.63
N TRP A 110 14.94 -12.32 -1.83
CA TRP A 110 15.40 -13.23 -2.87
C TRP A 110 16.74 -13.89 -2.53
N TYR A 111 17.70 -13.13 -2.00
CA TYR A 111 18.96 -13.67 -1.52
C TYR A 111 18.73 -14.68 -0.39
N TYR A 112 17.91 -14.31 0.59
CA TYR A 112 17.56 -15.21 1.68
C TYR A 112 16.88 -16.47 1.16
N PHE A 113 15.89 -16.33 0.27
CA PHE A 113 15.21 -17.47 -0.35
C PHE A 113 16.19 -18.38 -1.08
N LYS A 114 17.05 -17.83 -1.94
CA LYS A 114 17.97 -18.61 -2.79
C LYS A 114 19.00 -19.41 -1.99
N TYR A 115 19.55 -18.84 -0.92
CA TYR A 115 20.66 -19.45 -0.16
C TYR A 115 20.23 -20.10 1.16
N ASN A 116 19.02 -19.82 1.63
CA ASN A 116 18.43 -20.41 2.83
C ASN A 116 17.11 -21.12 2.49
N THR A 117 17.09 -21.86 1.37
CA THR A 117 16.02 -22.83 1.13
C THR A 117 16.17 -24.03 2.07
N TYR A 118 15.03 -24.55 2.48
CA TYR A 118 14.94 -25.84 3.17
C TYR A 118 15.43 -26.96 2.23
N ASN A 119 16.32 -27.81 2.74
CA ASN A 119 16.85 -28.96 2.00
C ASN A 119 16.93 -30.17 2.94
N TRP A 120 17.13 -31.37 2.43
CA TRP A 120 17.22 -32.59 3.24
C TRP A 120 18.28 -32.52 4.36
N MET A 121 19.37 -31.76 4.16
CA MET A 121 20.41 -31.51 5.18
C MET A 121 20.08 -30.37 6.16
N LYS A 122 19.18 -29.45 5.81
CA LYS A 122 18.94 -28.20 6.55
C LYS A 122 17.44 -27.98 6.77
N GLN A 123 17.00 -28.10 8.03
CA GLN A 123 15.60 -27.93 8.41
C GLN A 123 15.14 -26.47 8.56
N SER A 124 16.06 -25.50 8.49
CA SER A 124 15.74 -24.07 8.58
C SER A 124 15.51 -23.44 7.21
N GLY A 125 14.73 -22.35 7.17
CA GLY A 125 14.55 -21.54 5.96
C GLY A 125 13.20 -21.75 5.31
N TRP A 126 13.03 -21.22 4.10
CA TRP A 126 11.75 -21.32 3.40
C TRP A 126 11.63 -22.67 2.68
N ARG A 127 10.52 -23.36 2.93
CA ARG A 127 10.18 -24.62 2.27
C ARG A 127 9.42 -24.34 0.98
N GLN A 128 10.05 -24.67 -0.15
CA GLN A 128 9.41 -24.59 -1.46
C GLN A 128 8.81 -25.95 -1.80
N ILE A 129 7.48 -26.00 -1.97
CA ILE A 129 6.77 -27.17 -2.49
C ILE A 129 6.18 -26.74 -3.82
N THR A 130 6.82 -27.15 -4.91
CA THR A 130 6.31 -26.91 -6.26
C THR A 130 5.30 -27.98 -6.64
N THR A 131 4.13 -27.56 -7.11
CA THR A 131 3.25 -28.44 -7.87
C THR A 131 3.90 -28.76 -9.22
N ARG A 132 3.67 -29.97 -9.73
CA ARG A 132 4.11 -30.34 -11.08
C ARG A 132 3.37 -29.48 -12.13
N ASP A 133 4.07 -29.11 -13.19
CA ASP A 133 3.46 -28.44 -14.35
C ASP A 133 2.41 -29.35 -15.03
N ALA A 134 1.44 -28.74 -15.70
CA ALA A 134 0.40 -29.47 -16.42
C ALA A 134 1.00 -30.21 -17.63
N ALA A 135 0.99 -31.54 -17.59
CA ALA A 135 1.43 -32.38 -18.70
C ALA A 135 0.24 -32.66 -19.64
N ILE A 136 0.10 -31.83 -20.69
CA ILE A 136 -1.00 -31.95 -21.66
C ILE A 136 -0.48 -32.72 -22.90
N PRO A 137 -1.14 -33.83 -23.29
CA PRO A 137 -0.78 -34.56 -24.51
C PRO A 137 -0.76 -33.64 -25.74
N GLY A 138 0.27 -33.77 -26.58
CA GLY A 138 0.43 -32.96 -27.80
C GLY A 138 1.22 -31.65 -27.62
N THR A 139 1.61 -31.28 -26.40
CA THR A 139 2.57 -30.19 -26.18
C THR A 139 4.02 -30.69 -26.28
N LYS A 140 4.95 -29.83 -26.71
CA LYS A 140 6.39 -30.18 -26.81
C LYS A 140 6.99 -30.67 -25.48
N ASN A 141 6.43 -30.22 -24.36
CA ASN A 141 6.93 -30.54 -23.02
C ASN A 141 6.30 -31.80 -22.42
N PHE A 142 5.42 -32.49 -23.15
CA PHE A 142 4.76 -33.70 -22.67
C PHE A 142 5.71 -34.91 -22.70
N LYS A 143 6.19 -35.32 -21.53
CA LYS A 143 7.10 -36.48 -21.37
C LYS A 143 6.37 -37.82 -21.19
N GLY A 144 5.04 -37.85 -21.30
CA GLY A 144 4.24 -39.04 -21.06
C GLY A 144 3.87 -39.25 -19.59
N LEU A 145 3.52 -40.50 -19.24
CA LEU A 145 3.14 -40.89 -17.87
C LEU A 145 4.39 -41.06 -16.99
N GLU A 146 4.64 -40.10 -16.11
CA GLU A 146 5.70 -40.18 -15.11
C GLU A 146 5.19 -40.87 -13.83
N LYS A 147 5.99 -41.80 -13.28
CA LYS A 147 5.66 -42.43 -12.00
C LYS A 147 5.79 -41.41 -10.85
N PRO A 148 4.85 -41.39 -9.89
CA PRO A 148 4.98 -40.52 -8.73
C PRO A 148 6.16 -40.97 -7.85
N LYS A 149 6.84 -40.00 -7.23
CA LYS A 149 7.87 -40.29 -6.22
C LYS A 149 7.19 -40.86 -4.98
N ALA A 150 7.72 -41.96 -4.44
CA ALA A 150 7.15 -42.62 -3.26
C ALA A 150 7.32 -41.79 -1.97
N PHE A 151 8.35 -40.95 -1.91
CA PHE A 151 8.69 -40.15 -0.73
C PHE A 151 9.01 -38.70 -1.09
N ALA A 152 8.82 -37.80 -0.11
CA ALA A 152 9.26 -36.40 -0.23
C ALA A 152 10.78 -36.32 -0.05
N THR A 153 11.52 -36.30 -1.16
CA THR A 153 12.99 -36.33 -1.14
C THR A 153 13.64 -35.00 -0.75
N ASN A 154 12.88 -33.88 -0.68
CA ASN A 154 13.38 -32.56 -0.27
C ASN A 154 14.74 -32.20 -0.91
N ASN A 155 14.87 -32.34 -2.23
CA ASN A 155 16.09 -32.14 -3.02
C ASN A 155 17.27 -33.07 -2.69
N PHE A 156 17.04 -34.23 -2.06
CA PHE A 156 18.04 -35.29 -1.89
C PHE A 156 18.61 -35.79 -3.22
N GLU A 157 17.84 -35.77 -4.30
CA GLU A 157 18.31 -36.14 -5.64
C GLU A 157 19.48 -35.26 -6.15
N ASN A 158 19.63 -34.05 -5.60
CA ASN A 158 20.73 -33.14 -5.93
C ASN A 158 21.91 -33.26 -4.93
N SER A 159 21.93 -34.31 -4.09
CA SER A 159 23.02 -34.50 -3.15
C SER A 159 24.31 -34.96 -3.87
N PRO A 160 25.50 -34.65 -3.32
CA PRO A 160 26.77 -35.09 -3.88
C PRO A 160 27.08 -36.58 -3.64
N ILE A 161 26.17 -37.32 -2.99
CA ILE A 161 26.31 -38.73 -2.62
C ILE A 161 25.26 -39.55 -3.38
#